data_AF-A0A4R1BEH6-F1
#
_entry.id   AF-A0A4R1BEH6-F1
#
_cell.length_a   1.000
_cell.length_b   1.000
_cell.length_c   1.000
_cell.angle_alpha   90.00
_cell.angle_beta   90.00
_cell.angle_gamma   90.00
#
_symmetry.space_group_name_H-M   'P 1'
#
loop_
_entity.id
_entity.type
_entity.pdbx_description
1 polymer ?
#
loop_
_entity_poly.entity_id
_entity_poly.type
_entity_poly.pdbx_seq_one_letter_code
_entity_poly.pdbx_strand_id
1 'polypeptide(L)'
;MEMNLVDPVDATPSPNDEQPPARLVAGALAHLARHMETGCPRAASLAILLFDKVANDPEADGHLRRHARDLVEVLERAETPAH
;
A
#
# COMPACT_ATOMS: atom_id res chain seq x y z
N MET A 1 24.36 -49.67 -7.29
CA MET A 1 24.51 -48.31 -6.74
C MET A 1 24.32 -47.35 -7.89
N GLU A 2 23.08 -46.93 -8.12
CA GLU A 2 22.83 -45.73 -8.94
C GLU A 2 22.13 -44.75 -8.02
N MET A 3 22.79 -43.60 -7.87
CA MET A 3 22.46 -42.57 -6.92
C MET A 3 21.33 -41.73 -7.51
N ASN A 4 20.27 -41.64 -6.72
CA ASN A 4 19.10 -40.80 -6.94
C ASN A 4 19.53 -39.33 -7.03
N LEU A 5 19.65 -38.78 -8.23
CA LEU A 5 19.80 -37.35 -8.44
C LEU A 5 18.40 -36.76 -8.48
N VAL A 6 17.89 -36.40 -7.30
CA VAL A 6 16.70 -35.56 -7.21
C VAL A 6 17.11 -34.19 -7.72
N ASP A 7 16.39 -33.69 -8.73
CA ASP A 7 16.52 -32.31 -9.17
C ASP A 7 16.40 -31.38 -7.94
N PRO A 8 17.25 -30.36 -7.80
CA PRO A 8 16.96 -29.28 -6.88
C PRO A 8 15.67 -28.64 -7.41
N VAL A 9 14.57 -28.87 -6.69
CA VAL A 9 13.37 -28.04 -6.80
C VAL A 9 13.89 -26.62 -6.57
N ASP A 10 14.04 -25.90 -7.67
CA ASP A 10 14.33 -24.49 -7.70
C ASP A 10 13.21 -23.86 -6.89
N ALA A 11 13.56 -23.47 -5.65
CA ALA A 11 12.69 -22.70 -4.81
C ALA A 11 12.61 -21.30 -5.42
N THR A 12 11.93 -21.19 -6.56
CA THR A 12 11.47 -19.92 -7.08
C THR A 12 10.70 -19.27 -5.92
N PRO A 13 11.05 -18.04 -5.50
CA PRO A 13 10.21 -17.33 -4.56
C PRO A 13 8.80 -17.29 -5.17
N SER A 14 7.83 -17.83 -4.44
CA SER A 14 6.44 -17.71 -4.82
C SER A 14 6.15 -16.21 -4.97
N PRO A 15 5.48 -15.74 -6.04
CA PRO A 15 5.25 -14.30 -6.29
C PRO A 15 4.23 -13.67 -5.33
N ASN A 16 4.22 -14.08 -4.06
CA ASN A 16 3.10 -13.91 -3.14
C ASN A 16 3.40 -13.17 -1.82
N ASP A 17 4.61 -12.61 -1.61
CA ASP A 17 4.92 -11.96 -0.31
C ASP A 17 5.28 -10.46 -0.39
N GLU A 18 5.44 -9.90 -1.59
CA GLU A 18 5.52 -8.46 -1.80
C GLU A 18 4.29 -8.02 -2.59
N GLN A 19 3.31 -7.41 -1.93
CA GLN A 19 2.28 -6.68 -2.68
C GLN A 19 2.99 -5.49 -3.32
N PRO A 20 3.14 -5.42 -4.65
CA PRO A 20 3.85 -4.32 -5.26
C PRO A 20 3.18 -3.01 -4.86
N PRO A 21 3.93 -1.94 -4.58
CA PRO A 21 3.41 -0.67 -4.06
C PRO A 21 2.25 -0.12 -4.90
N ALA A 22 2.23 -0.42 -6.21
CA ALA A 22 1.13 -0.10 -7.11
C ALA A 22 -0.25 -0.63 -6.65
N ARG A 23 -0.34 -1.83 -6.05
CA ARG A 23 -1.61 -2.39 -5.55
C ARG A 23 -2.09 -1.66 -4.29
N LEU A 24 -1.17 -1.30 -3.40
CA LEU A 24 -1.49 -0.52 -2.20
C LEU A 24 -1.98 0.88 -2.59
N VAL A 25 -1.31 1.53 -3.54
CA VAL A 25 -1.72 2.83 -4.09
C VAL A 25 -3.09 2.73 -4.75
N ALA A 26 -3.35 1.71 -5.57
CA ALA A 26 -4.65 1.53 -6.21
C ALA A 26 -5.79 1.39 -5.18
N GLY A 27 -5.57 0.63 -4.10
CA GLY A 27 -6.51 0.52 -2.99
C GLY A 27 -6.71 1.86 -2.25
N ALA A 28 -5.62 2.57 -1.97
CA ALA A 28 -5.66 3.87 -1.31
C ALA A 28 -6.49 4.88 -2.13
N LEU A 29 -6.27 4.91 -3.44
CA LEU A 29 -7.00 5.78 -4.37
C LEU A 29 -8.48 5.40 -4.48
N ALA A 30 -8.83 4.12 -4.48
CA ALA A 30 -10.22 3.69 -4.49
C ALA A 30 -10.98 4.14 -3.23
N HIS A 31 -10.35 4.03 -2.06
CA HIS A 31 -10.90 4.52 -0.80
C HIS A 31 -10.99 6.05 -0.76
N LEU A 32 -9.97 6.75 -1.28
CA LEU A 32 -9.99 8.20 -1.39
C LEU A 32 -11.12 8.69 -2.30
N ALA A 33 -11.28 8.11 -3.49
CA ALA A 33 -12.37 8.44 -4.40
C ALA A 33 -13.74 8.24 -3.73
N ARG A 34 -13.92 7.12 -3.03
CA ARG A 34 -15.15 6.86 -2.27
C ARG A 34 -15.40 7.90 -1.18
N HIS A 35 -14.36 8.33 -0.47
CA HIS A 35 -14.46 9.40 0.51
C HIS A 35 -14.88 10.71 -0.16
N MET A 36 -14.26 11.08 -1.28
CA MET A 36 -14.60 12.31 -2.02
C MET A 36 -16.05 12.30 -2.54
N GLU A 37 -16.55 11.14 -2.96
CA GLU A 37 -17.93 10.99 -3.45
C GLU A 37 -18.98 11.07 -2.33
N THR A 38 -18.68 10.51 -1.16
CA THR A 38 -19.69 10.23 -0.12
C THR A 38 -19.47 10.97 1.18
N GLY A 39 -18.32 11.62 1.35
CA GLY A 39 -17.87 12.17 2.64
C GLY A 39 -17.65 11.09 3.71
N CYS A 40 -17.63 9.80 3.36
CA CYS A 40 -17.57 8.73 4.36
C CYS A 40 -16.22 8.76 5.08
N PRO A 41 -16.17 9.03 6.40
CA PRO A 41 -14.91 9.15 7.13
C PRO A 41 -14.14 7.83 7.15
N ARG A 42 -14.84 6.70 7.28
CA ARG A 42 -14.22 5.38 7.24
C ARG A 42 -13.43 5.12 5.94
N ALA A 43 -13.86 5.69 4.83
CA ALA A 43 -13.14 5.57 3.57
C ALA A 43 -11.84 6.40 3.58
N ALA A 44 -11.85 7.60 4.17
CA ALA A 44 -10.63 8.38 4.38
C ALA A 44 -9.64 7.66 5.29
N SER A 45 -10.08 7.11 6.42
CA SER A 45 -9.19 6.39 7.34
C SER A 45 -8.52 5.16 6.67
N LEU A 46 -9.24 4.45 5.79
CA LEU A 46 -8.66 3.35 5.01
C LEU A 46 -7.65 3.84 3.96
N ALA A 47 -7.93 4.97 3.30
CA ALA A 47 -6.98 5.59 2.38
C ALA A 47 -5.69 6.01 3.10
N ILE A 48 -5.82 6.65 4.27
CA ILE A 48 -4.68 7.05 5.13
C ILE A 48 -3.81 5.84 5.47
N LEU A 49 -4.42 4.75 5.96
CA LEU A 49 -3.67 3.55 6.35
C LEU A 49 -2.90 2.92 5.20
N LEU A 50 -3.45 2.97 3.98
CA LEU A 50 -2.77 2.43 2.80
C LEU A 50 -1.68 3.38 2.28
N PHE A 51 -1.90 4.69 2.28
CA PHE A 51 -0.86 5.66 1.94
C PHE A 51 0.28 5.66 2.96
N ASP A 52 0.00 5.50 4.25
CA ASP A 52 1.04 5.37 5.29
C ASP A 52 1.91 4.12 5.07
N LYS A 53 1.31 2.99 4.67
CA LYS A 53 2.09 1.80 4.27
C LYS A 53 3.01 2.09 3.09
N VAL A 54 2.50 2.76 2.05
CA VAL A 54 3.32 3.15 0.87
C VAL A 54 4.43 4.14 1.26
N ALA A 55 4.16 5.07 2.17
CA ALA A 55 5.11 6.05 2.67
C ALA A 55 6.29 5.43 3.44
N ASN A 56 6.08 4.27 4.05
CA ASN A 56 7.06 3.57 4.87
C ASN A 56 7.67 2.35 4.17
N ASP A 57 7.19 1.99 2.98
CA ASP A 57 7.72 0.92 2.16
C ASP A 57 9.12 1.30 1.62
N PRO A 58 10.21 0.57 1.96
CA PRO A 58 11.55 0.88 1.48
C PRO A 58 11.75 0.60 -0.02
N GLU A 59 10.88 -0.22 -0.63
CA GLU A 59 10.96 -0.60 -2.04
C GLU A 59 10.19 0.36 -2.95
N ALA A 60 9.34 1.20 -2.37
CA ALA A 60 8.63 2.25 -3.08
C ALA A 60 9.58 3.40 -3.50
N ASP A 61 9.33 3.93 -4.70
CA ASP A 61 10.05 5.09 -5.23
C ASP A 61 10.04 6.29 -4.25
N GLY A 62 11.15 7.03 -4.16
CA GLY A 62 11.31 8.13 -3.21
C GLY A 62 10.27 9.25 -3.37
N HIS A 63 9.86 9.56 -4.60
CA HIS A 63 8.80 10.54 -4.85
C HIS A 63 7.44 9.99 -4.44
N LEU A 64 7.18 8.71 -4.74
CA LEU A 64 5.94 8.05 -4.32
C LEU A 64 5.78 8.07 -2.80
N ARG A 65 6.83 7.74 -2.04
CA ARG A 65 6.80 7.77 -0.57
C ARG A 65 6.51 9.16 -0.03
N ARG A 66 7.15 10.18 -0.62
CA ARG A 66 6.92 11.58 -0.25
C ARG A 66 5.47 12.00 -0.50
N HIS A 67 4.95 11.73 -1.69
CA HIS A 67 3.57 12.07 -2.05
C HIS A 67 2.55 11.32 -1.19
N ALA A 68 2.83 10.07 -0.84
CA ALA A 68 1.98 9.31 0.07
C ALA A 68 1.95 9.95 1.48
N ARG A 69 3.08 10.44 2.00
CA ARG A 69 3.12 11.20 3.28
C ARG A 69 2.34 12.50 3.20
N ASP A 70 2.54 13.28 2.14
CA ASP A 70 1.82 14.54 1.94
C ASP A 70 0.31 14.30 1.93
N LEU A 71 -0.15 13.21 1.29
CA LEU A 71 -1.57 12.83 1.27
C LEU A 71 -2.09 12.40 2.64
N VAL A 72 -1.33 11.64 3.42
CA VAL A 72 -1.70 11.28 4.81
C VAL A 72 -1.93 12.54 5.63
N GLU A 73 -0.99 13.49 5.61
CA GLU A 73 -1.11 14.72 6.39
C GLU A 73 -2.34 15.55 5.99
N VAL A 74 -2.65 15.63 4.70
CA VAL A 74 -3.83 16.36 4.20
C VAL A 74 -5.12 15.69 4.66
N LEU A 75 -5.20 14.36 4.58
CA LEU A 75 -6.40 13.61 4.96
C LEU A 75 -6.64 13.63 6.47
N GLU A 76 -5.61 13.49 7.29
CA GLU A 76 -5.73 13.57 8.75
C GLU A 76 -6.21 14.95 9.21
N ARG A 77 -5.72 16.03 8.58
CA ARG A 77 -6.20 17.39 8.84
C ARG A 77 -7.66 17.56 8.43
N ALA A 78 -8.08 16.93 7.33
CA ALA A 78 -9.47 16.96 6.89
C ALA A 78 -10.41 16.15 7.79
N GLU A 79 -9.93 15.05 8.38
CA GLU A 79 -10.69 14.23 9.32
C GLU A 79 -10.79 14.83 10.73
N THR A 80 -9.94 15.79 11.08
CA THR A 80 -10.00 16.47 12.38
C THR A 80 -10.91 17.70 12.27
N PRO A 81 -12.19 17.64 12.68
CA PRO A 81 -13.05 18.81 12.61
C PRO A 81 -12.49 19.91 13.51
N ALA A 82 -12.26 21.10 12.95
CA ALA A 82 -11.96 22.29 13.73
C ALA A 82 -13.12 22.53 14.70
N HIS A 83 -12.84 22.39 16.00
CA HIS A 83 -13.80 22.64 17.08
C HIS A 83 -13.91 24.14 17.35
#